data_AF-A0A936WYF5-F1
#
_entry.id   AF-A0A936WYF5-F1
#
_cell.length_a   1.000
_cell.length_b   1.000
_cell.length_c   1.000
_cell.angle_alpha   90.00
_cell.angle_beta   90.00
_cell.angle_gamma   90.00
#
_symmetry.space_group_name_H-M   'P 1'
#
loop_
_entity.id
_entity.type
_entity.pdbx_description
1 polymer ?
#
loop_
_entity_poly.entity_id
_entity_poly.type
_entity_poly.pdbx_seq_one_letter_code
_entity_poly.pdbx_strand_id
1 'polypeptide(L)'
;MDANYKWSIHFSILTPVLAFICILLMGGGHGCFTPAMLLFPWATFNTIWQDHLSMSLMCIGAFQFILYGVLIDKKRGSKNQKFVIASILFSHLILSSIILVLRSSDWR
;
A
#
# COMPACT_ATOMS: atom_id res chain seq x y z
N MET A 1 -10.74 18.38 -20.23
CA MET A 1 -10.83 17.65 -18.95
C MET A 1 -9.67 18.12 -18.11
N ASP A 2 -9.90 19.10 -17.24
CA ASP A 2 -8.85 19.55 -16.32
C ASP A 2 -8.66 18.42 -15.31
N ALA A 3 -7.56 17.69 -15.43
CA ALA A 3 -7.23 16.59 -14.52
C ALA A 3 -6.94 17.19 -13.14
N ASN A 4 -7.99 17.33 -12.34
CA ASN A 4 -7.88 17.78 -10.97
C ASN A 4 -7.44 16.57 -10.13
N TYR A 5 -6.12 16.47 -9.90
CA TYR A 5 -5.41 15.40 -9.19
C TYR A 5 -5.64 15.42 -7.67
N LYS A 6 -6.89 15.61 -7.26
CA LYS A 6 -7.25 15.75 -5.85
C LYS A 6 -6.84 14.52 -5.05
N TRP A 7 -7.16 13.32 -5.54
CA TRP A 7 -6.86 12.08 -4.81
C TRP A 7 -5.37 11.78 -4.80
N SER A 8 -4.66 12.02 -5.90
CA SER A 8 -3.20 11.91 -5.93
C SER A 8 -2.52 12.79 -4.88
N ILE A 9 -2.96 14.05 -4.71
CA ILE A 9 -2.40 14.96 -3.71
C ILE A 9 -2.68 14.46 -2.29
N HIS A 10 -3.94 14.10 -1.98
CA HIS A 10 -4.30 13.60 -0.65
C HIS A 10 -3.49 12.35 -0.29
N PHE A 11 -3.36 11.41 -1.24
CA PHE A 11 -2.59 10.20 -1.03
C PHE A 11 -1.08 10.45 -0.95
N SER A 12 -0.54 11.43 -1.67
CA SER A 12 0.88 11.79 -1.56
C SER A 12 1.23 12.32 -0.16
N ILE A 13 0.31 13.04 0.50
CA ILE A 13 0.50 13.55 1.87
C ILE A 13 0.23 12.45 2.90
N LEU A 14 -0.79 11.62 2.68
CA LEU A 14 -1.17 10.56 3.61
C LEU A 14 -0.12 9.43 3.68
N THR A 15 0.51 9.11 2.55
CA THR A 15 1.54 8.07 2.45
C THR A 15 2.68 8.23 3.46
N PRO A 16 3.43 9.34 3.51
CA PRO A 16 4.53 9.48 4.47
C PRO A 16 4.07 9.45 5.92
N VAL A 17 2.87 9.97 6.22
CA VAL A 17 2.30 9.92 7.58
C VAL A 17 2.03 8.47 8.00
N LEU A 18 1.37 7.69 7.16
CA LEU A 18 1.10 6.28 7.42
C LEU A 18 2.39 5.46 7.48
N ALA A 19 3.34 5.73 6.57
CA ALA A 19 4.63 5.05 6.55
C ALA A 19 5.42 5.34 7.84
N PHE A 20 5.42 6.59 8.31
CA PHE A 20 6.07 6.96 9.56
C PHE A 20 5.46 6.22 10.76
N ILE A 21 4.12 6.14 10.85
CA ILE A 21 3.44 5.36 11.89
C ILE A 21 3.84 3.88 11.82
N CYS A 22 3.87 3.27 10.63
CA CYS A 22 4.31 1.89 10.45
C CYS A 22 5.75 1.68 10.93
N ILE A 23 6.67 2.59 10.59
CA ILE A 23 8.08 2.51 11.00
C ILE A 23 8.20 2.54 12.52
N LEU A 24 7.44 3.41 13.20
CA LEU A 24 7.42 3.46 14.66
C LEU A 24 6.90 2.15 15.27
N LEU A 25 5.83 1.58 14.70
CA LEU A 25 5.25 0.31 15.17
C LEU A 25 6.15 -0.90 14.93
N MET A 26 6.95 -0.87 13.86
CA MET A 26 7.94 -1.91 13.54
C MET A 26 9.17 -1.88 14.47
N GLY A 27 9.36 -0.82 15.26
CA GLY A 27 10.38 -0.78 16.32
C GLY A 27 11.79 -1.16 15.87
N GLY A 28 12.17 -0.80 14.63
CA GLY A 28 13.51 -1.10 14.08
C GLY A 28 13.80 -2.58 13.79
N GLY A 29 12.79 -3.46 13.73
CA GLY A 29 12.99 -4.88 13.42
C GLY A 29 12.31 -5.86 14.38
N HIS A 30 11.89 -5.38 15.56
CA HIS A 30 11.34 -6.21 16.63
C HIS A 30 9.88 -5.88 17.00
N GLY A 31 9.28 -4.91 16.30
CA GLY A 31 7.91 -4.49 16.53
C GLY A 31 6.89 -5.22 15.66
N CYS A 32 5.67 -4.69 15.61
CA CYS A 32 4.59 -5.32 14.86
C CYS A 32 4.64 -4.90 13.38
N PHE A 33 4.85 -5.85 12.49
CA PHE A 33 4.87 -5.64 11.03
C PHE A 33 3.48 -5.68 10.39
N THR A 34 2.47 -6.19 11.11
CA THR A 34 1.09 -6.32 10.64
C THR A 34 0.49 -5.01 10.10
N PRO A 35 0.68 -3.83 10.73
CA PRO A 35 0.20 -2.56 10.19
C PRO A 35 0.82 -2.22 8.83
N ALA A 36 2.12 -2.49 8.66
CA ALA A 36 2.81 -2.25 7.39
C ALA A 36 2.29 -3.19 6.29
N MET A 37 2.01 -4.44 6.61
CA MET A 37 1.46 -5.42 5.65
C MET A 37 0.05 -5.07 5.20
N LEU A 38 -0.77 -4.53 6.10
CA LEU A 38 -2.14 -4.12 5.79
C LEU A 38 -2.19 -2.81 5.01
N LEU A 39 -1.36 -1.83 5.40
CA LEU A 39 -1.35 -0.52 4.78
C LEU A 39 -0.54 -0.49 3.49
N PHE A 40 0.56 -1.25 3.40
CA PHE A 40 1.50 -1.26 2.28
C PHE A 40 1.80 -2.68 1.77
N PRO A 41 0.79 -3.44 1.32
CA PRO A 41 0.97 -4.82 0.88
C PRO A 41 1.94 -4.95 -0.30
N TRP A 42 2.00 -3.96 -1.20
CA TRP A 42 2.98 -3.96 -2.29
C TRP A 42 4.41 -3.75 -1.81
N ALA A 43 4.61 -3.00 -0.72
CA ALA A 43 5.92 -2.84 -0.09
C ALA A 43 6.38 -4.12 0.62
N THR A 44 5.43 -4.83 1.23
CA THR A 44 5.71 -6.01 2.06
C THR A 44 5.52 -7.33 1.31
N PHE A 45 5.29 -7.33 0.00
CA PHE A 45 5.05 -8.55 -0.77
C PHE A 45 6.19 -9.58 -0.63
N ASN A 46 7.42 -9.10 -0.48
CA ASN A 46 8.60 -9.92 -0.28
C ASN A 46 8.56 -10.81 0.97
N THR A 47 7.80 -10.44 2.00
CA THR A 47 7.79 -11.13 3.30
C THR A 47 7.14 -12.51 3.23
N ILE A 48 6.57 -12.88 2.08
CA ILE A 48 6.08 -14.23 1.80
C ILE A 48 7.24 -15.21 1.58
N TRP A 49 8.37 -14.75 1.01
CA TRP A 49 9.48 -15.62 0.60
C TRP A 49 10.83 -15.24 1.21
N GLN A 50 10.95 -14.06 1.80
CA GLN A 50 12.19 -13.54 2.35
C GLN A 50 12.00 -13.07 3.78
N ASP A 51 13.05 -13.28 4.58
CA ASP A 51 13.08 -12.88 6.01
C ASP A 51 13.64 -11.47 6.20
N HIS A 52 13.78 -10.70 5.12
CA HIS A 52 14.08 -9.26 5.18
C HIS A 52 13.19 -8.44 4.25
N LEU A 53 12.96 -7.18 4.64
CA LEU A 53 12.27 -6.20 3.80
C LEU A 53 13.24 -5.69 2.74
N SER A 54 12.87 -5.88 1.48
CA SER A 54 13.64 -5.33 0.38
C SER A 54 13.41 -3.82 0.30
N MET A 55 14.50 -3.05 0.42
CA MET A 55 14.46 -1.58 0.34
C MET A 55 13.87 -1.12 -1.00
N SER A 56 14.13 -1.84 -2.10
CA SER A 56 13.60 -1.50 -3.41
C SER A 56 12.07 -1.66 -3.46
N LEU A 57 11.53 -2.73 -2.87
CA LEU A 57 10.09 -2.94 -2.78
C LEU A 57 9.42 -1.95 -1.83
N MET A 58 10.08 -1.55 -0.74
CA MET A 58 9.59 -0.47 0.11
C MET A 58 9.48 0.86 -0.65
N CYS A 59 10.50 1.22 -1.42
CA CYS A 59 10.46 2.42 -2.26
C CYS A 59 9.30 2.36 -3.27
N ILE A 60 9.13 1.23 -3.96
CA ILE A 60 8.04 1.04 -4.93
C ILE A 60 6.67 1.09 -4.24
N GLY A 61 6.52 0.41 -3.12
CA GLY A 61 5.29 0.36 -2.35
C GLY A 61 4.91 1.70 -1.72
N ALA A 62 5.88 2.59 -1.44
CA ALA A 62 5.59 3.96 -1.05
C ALA A 62 4.83 4.73 -2.15
N PHE A 63 5.05 4.42 -3.43
CA PHE A 63 4.29 5.03 -4.53
C PHE A 63 2.89 4.42 -4.72
N GLN A 64 2.51 3.35 -4.01
CA GLN A 64 1.25 2.63 -4.27
C GLN A 64 0.02 3.57 -4.17
N PHE A 65 -0.04 4.42 -3.13
CA PHE A 65 -1.21 5.27 -2.89
C PHE A 65 -1.25 6.43 -3.89
N ILE A 66 -0.07 6.92 -4.32
CA ILE A 66 0.02 7.91 -5.40
C ILE A 66 -0.53 7.32 -6.69
N LEU A 67 -0.13 6.08 -7.04
CA LEU A 67 -0.64 5.36 -8.20
C LEU A 67 -2.17 5.15 -8.10
N TYR A 68 -2.69 4.78 -6.93
CA TYR A 68 -4.13 4.65 -6.72
C TYR A 68 -4.86 5.97 -6.95
N GLY A 69 -4.32 7.07 -6.42
CA GLY A 69 -4.86 8.40 -6.64
C GLY A 69 -4.90 8.78 -8.12
N VAL A 70 -3.82 8.53 -8.85
CA VAL A 70 -3.75 8.81 -10.30
C VAL A 70 -4.78 8.00 -11.07
N LEU A 71 -4.93 6.71 -10.75
CA LEU A 71 -5.92 5.83 -11.42
C LEU A 71 -7.36 6.31 -11.17
N ILE A 72 -7.66 6.73 -9.94
CA ILE A 72 -8.98 7.25 -9.56
C ILE A 72 -9.25 8.60 -10.24
N ASP A 73 -8.28 9.52 -10.19
CA ASP A 73 -8.41 10.85 -10.78
C ASP A 73 -8.56 10.78 -12.32
N LYS A 74 -7.84 9.87 -12.99
CA LYS A 74 -7.95 9.65 -14.44
C LYS A 74 -9.34 9.18 -14.89
N LYS A 75 -10.09 8.53 -14.00
CA LYS A 75 -11.46 8.05 -14.28
C LYS A 75 -12.53 8.88 -13.56
N ARG A 76 -12.18 10.02 -12.99
CA ARG A 76 -13.12 10.89 -12.28
C ARG A 76 -14.29 11.30 -13.18
N GLY A 77 -15.51 11.10 -12.70
CA GLY A 77 -16.75 11.40 -13.45
C GLY A 77 -17.12 10.39 -14.54
N SER A 78 -16.31 9.34 -14.75
CA SER A 78 -16.66 8.22 -15.62
C SER A 78 -17.56 7.22 -14.90
N LYS A 79 -18.44 6.54 -15.66
CA LYS A 79 -19.17 5.35 -15.18
C LYS A 79 -18.23 4.27 -14.62
N ASN A 80 -16.98 4.24 -15.08
CA ASN A 80 -15.97 3.26 -14.69
C ASN A 80 -15.23 3.63 -13.40
N GLN A 81 -15.43 4.82 -12.82
CA GLN A 81 -14.73 5.24 -11.61
C GLN A 81 -14.96 4.27 -10.44
N LYS A 82 -16.21 3.86 -10.22
CA LYS A 82 -16.58 2.89 -9.18
C LYS A 82 -15.89 1.55 -9.39
N PHE A 83 -15.80 1.10 -10.63
CA PHE A 83 -15.11 -0.14 -10.98
C PHE A 83 -13.62 -0.04 -10.66
N VAL A 84 -12.94 1.05 -11.03
CA VAL A 84 -11.52 1.25 -10.71
C VAL A 84 -11.27 1.26 -9.20
N ILE A 85 -12.09 1.98 -8.44
CA ILE A 85 -11.98 1.99 -6.97
C ILE A 85 -12.18 0.58 -6.40
N ALA A 86 -13.21 -0.13 -6.85
CA ALA A 86 -13.48 -1.50 -6.42
C ALA A 86 -12.32 -2.44 -6.75
N SER A 87 -11.74 -2.35 -7.95
CA SER A 87 -10.59 -3.17 -8.35
C SER A 87 -9.34 -2.88 -7.52
N ILE A 88 -9.07 -1.61 -7.19
CA ILE A 88 -7.94 -1.22 -6.33
C ILE A 88 -8.16 -1.79 -4.92
N LEU A 89 -9.35 -1.60 -4.34
CA LEU A 89 -9.65 -2.13 -3.00
C LEU A 89 -9.58 -3.64 -2.97
N PHE A 90 -10.13 -4.31 -3.98
CA PHE A 90 -10.13 -5.76 -4.08
C PHE A 90 -8.72 -6.32 -4.19
N SER A 91 -7.88 -5.76 -5.07
CA SER A 91 -6.49 -6.19 -5.20
C SER A 91 -5.67 -5.92 -3.95
N HIS A 92 -5.88 -4.77 -3.29
CA HIS A 92 -5.22 -4.42 -2.04
C HIS A 92 -5.58 -5.38 -0.91
N LEU A 93 -6.88 -5.68 -0.74
CA LEU A 93 -7.36 -6.58 0.30
C LEU A 93 -6.91 -8.03 0.07
N ILE A 94 -6.97 -8.50 -1.18
CA ILE A 94 -6.47 -9.84 -1.54
C ILE A 94 -4.98 -9.93 -1.23
N LEU A 95 -4.19 -8.97 -1.70
CA LEU A 95 -2.74 -9.01 -1.51
C LEU A 95 -2.37 -8.96 -0.02
N SER A 96 -3.02 -8.06 0.74
CA SER A 96 -2.84 -7.97 2.19
C SER A 96 -3.19 -9.28 2.88
N SER A 97 -4.30 -9.92 2.49
CA SER A 97 -4.74 -11.19 3.07
C SER A 97 -3.77 -12.32 2.76
N ILE A 98 -3.30 -12.40 1.51
CA ILE A 98 -2.29 -13.38 1.08
C ILE A 98 -1.02 -13.21 1.91
N ILE A 99 -0.53 -11.97 2.08
CA ILE A 99 0.66 -11.70 2.89
C ILE A 99 0.44 -12.11 4.35
N LEU A 100 -0.70 -11.75 4.95
CA LEU A 100 -0.97 -12.09 6.35
C LEU A 100 -1.07 -13.60 6.60
N VAL A 101 -1.57 -14.36 5.63
CA VAL A 101 -1.71 -15.83 5.73
C VAL A 101 -0.40 -16.55 5.41
N LEU A 102 0.36 -16.06 4.41
CA LEU A 102 1.54 -16.76 3.89
C LEU A 102 2.88 -16.21 4.42
N ARG A 103 2.89 -15.11 5.17
CA ARG A 103 4.14 -14.56 5.75
C ARG A 103 4.89 -15.60 6.59
N SER A 104 6.22 -15.57 6.53
CA SER A 104 7.06 -16.42 7.39
C SER A 104 6.83 -16.11 8.87
N SER A 105 7.11 -17.08 9.75
CA SER A 105 6.91 -16.97 11.20
C SER A 105 7.68 -15.79 11.82
N ASP A 106 8.75 -15.37 11.17
CA ASP A 106 9.68 -14.35 11.66
C ASP A 106 9.08 -12.94 11.59
N TRP A 107 7.97 -12.79 10.86
CA TRP A 107 7.23 -11.54 10.70
C TRP A 107 5.95 -11.45 11.55
N ARG A 108 5.79 -12.34 12.54
CA ARG A 108 4.61 -12.37 13.41
C ARG A 108 4.54 -11.19 14.37
#